data_AF-S8AGR5-F1
#
_entry.id   AF-S8AGR5-F1
#
_cell.length_a   1.000
_cell.length_b   1.000
_cell.length_c   1.000
_cell.angle_alpha   90.00
_cell.angle_beta   90.00
_cell.angle_gamma   90.00
#
_symmetry.space_group_name_H-M   'P 1'
#
loop_
_entity.id
_entity.type
_entity.pdbx_description
1 polymer ?
#
loop_
_entity_poly.entity_id
_entity_poly.type
_entity_poly.pdbx_seq_one_letter_code
_entity_poly.pdbx_strand_id
1 'polypeptide(L)'
;MSPQDVLGNLEETFASNIPLFFKQLQSTDRVQRDFHVTLIHVTDSKAHSDLWRYYEDMISNGSKLIEVSVQMNHIVWDNKLMAVDVTIDPERKSGFRWLSTNEVTHMTIGTANKGVKPVESNRLLATWESKGSILGVDETRISAIAIHSSIIVGTLQAF
;
A
#
# COMPACT_ATOMS: atom_id res chain seq x y z
N MET A 1 -5.40 -9.06 -1.07
CA MET A 1 -4.89 -9.42 0.28
C MET A 1 -6.09 -9.60 1.21
N SER A 2 -5.98 -10.40 2.27
CA SER A 2 -7.06 -10.55 3.25
C SER A 2 -7.34 -9.21 3.96
N PRO A 3 -8.57 -8.66 3.88
CA PRO A 3 -8.91 -7.44 4.62
C PRO A 3 -8.77 -7.60 6.13
N GLN A 4 -9.01 -8.80 6.65
CA GLN A 4 -8.88 -9.09 8.08
C GLN A 4 -7.42 -8.99 8.52
N ASP A 5 -6.48 -9.49 7.73
CA ASP A 5 -5.05 -9.44 8.06
C ASP A 5 -4.55 -7.99 8.04
N VAL A 6 -4.90 -7.22 7.00
CA VAL A 6 -4.51 -5.80 6.90
C VAL A 6 -5.04 -5.02 8.09
N LEU A 7 -6.34 -5.12 8.39
CA LEU A 7 -6.97 -4.37 9.47
C LEU A 7 -6.46 -4.82 10.84
N GLY A 8 -6.24 -6.11 11.05
CA GLY A 8 -5.66 -6.64 12.28
C GLY A 8 -4.27 -6.05 12.56
N ASN A 9 -3.43 -5.94 11.53
CA ASN A 9 -2.11 -5.32 11.67
C ASN A 9 -2.17 -3.82 11.97
N LEU A 10 -3.14 -3.09 11.38
CA LEU A 10 -3.36 -1.68 11.72
C LEU A 10 -3.79 -1.53 13.18
N GLU A 11 -4.79 -2.31 13.60
CA GLU A 11 -5.34 -2.27 14.96
C GLU A 11 -4.30 -2.67 16.01
N GLU A 12 -3.50 -3.70 15.75
CA GLU A 12 -2.38 -4.10 16.60
C GLU A 12 -1.33 -3.00 16.72
N THR A 13 -0.94 -2.39 15.60
CA THR A 13 0.05 -1.29 15.57
C THR A 13 -0.46 -0.08 16.35
N PHE A 14 -1.75 0.23 16.24
CA PHE A 14 -2.37 1.33 16.98
C PHE A 14 -2.51 1.04 18.48
N ALA A 15 -2.63 -0.23 18.86
CA ALA A 15 -2.78 -0.69 20.23
C ALA A 15 -3.77 0.20 21.03
N SER A 16 -3.32 0.81 22.12
CA SER A 16 -4.13 1.68 22.99
C SER A 16 -4.35 3.09 22.45
N ASN A 17 -3.70 3.50 21.37
CA ASN A 17 -3.75 4.85 20.82
C ASN A 17 -4.14 4.88 19.34
N ILE A 18 -5.41 4.56 19.07
CA ILE A 18 -5.97 4.61 17.72
C ILE A 18 -6.02 6.07 17.21
N PRO A 19 -5.37 6.37 16.06
CA PRO A 19 -5.41 7.71 15.46
C PRO A 19 -6.83 8.20 15.22
N LEU A 20 -7.09 9.47 15.53
CA LEU A 20 -8.40 10.10 15.30
C LEU A 20 -8.85 9.96 13.84
N PHE A 21 -7.90 10.07 12.90
CA PHE A 21 -8.19 9.93 11.48
C PHE A 21 -8.65 8.51 11.12
N PHE A 22 -8.03 7.46 11.69
CA PHE A 22 -8.49 6.10 11.46
C PHE A 22 -9.91 5.86 12.03
N LYS A 23 -10.19 6.37 13.24
CA LYS A 23 -11.55 6.33 13.82
C LYS A 23 -12.58 7.01 12.92
N GLN A 24 -12.21 8.14 12.32
CA GLN A 24 -13.06 8.84 11.36
C GLN A 24 -13.31 7.99 10.12
N LEU A 25 -12.27 7.35 9.56
CA LEU A 25 -12.43 6.48 8.40
C LEU A 25 -13.38 5.31 8.71
N GLN A 26 -13.24 4.69 9.89
CA GLN A 26 -14.12 3.61 10.34
C GLN A 26 -15.57 4.08 10.50
N SER A 27 -15.80 5.20 11.20
CA SER A 27 -17.16 5.69 11.48
C SER A 27 -17.91 6.18 10.24
N THR A 28 -17.19 6.46 9.16
CA THR A 28 -17.76 6.97 7.91
C THR A 28 -17.76 5.95 6.76
N ASP A 29 -17.44 4.68 7.03
CA ASP A 29 -17.29 3.61 6.02
C ASP A 29 -16.35 4.02 4.87
N ARG A 30 -15.21 4.61 5.24
CA ARG A 30 -14.18 5.13 4.32
C ARG A 30 -12.89 4.35 4.32
N VAL A 31 -12.78 3.33 5.15
CA VAL A 31 -11.77 2.27 5.00
C VAL A 31 -12.11 1.47 3.73
N GLN A 32 -11.11 1.14 2.91
CA GLN A 32 -11.33 0.33 1.71
C GLN A 32 -11.84 -1.07 2.10
N ARG A 33 -12.68 -1.65 1.23
CA ARG A 33 -13.18 -3.02 1.41
C ARG A 33 -12.20 -4.06 0.86
N ASP A 34 -11.46 -3.68 -0.17
CA ASP A 34 -10.47 -4.50 -0.84
C ASP A 34 -9.13 -3.79 -0.86
N PHE A 35 -8.09 -4.51 -0.49
CA PHE A 35 -6.74 -3.99 -0.40
C PHE A 35 -5.84 -4.59 -1.48
N HIS A 36 -5.15 -3.71 -2.19
CA HIS A 36 -4.23 -4.05 -3.26
C HIS A 36 -3.00 -3.13 -3.22
N VAL A 37 -1.86 -3.68 -3.64
CA VAL A 37 -0.66 -2.91 -3.97
C VAL A 37 -0.63 -2.80 -5.49
N THR A 38 -0.53 -1.58 -6.01
CA THR A 38 -0.46 -1.37 -7.45
C THR A 38 0.98 -1.52 -7.92
N LEU A 39 1.25 -2.51 -8.79
CA LEU A 39 2.54 -2.66 -9.44
C LEU A 39 2.65 -1.76 -10.68
N ILE A 40 1.62 -1.75 -11.51
CA ILE A 40 1.56 -0.88 -12.68
C ILE A 40 0.10 -0.56 -12.98
N HIS A 41 -0.20 0.72 -13.21
CA HIS A 41 -1.54 1.14 -13.64
C HIS A 41 -1.65 1.07 -15.17
N VAL A 42 -2.84 0.79 -15.70
CA VAL A 42 -3.06 0.67 -17.16
C VAL A 42 -2.70 1.95 -17.91
N THR A 43 -2.80 3.13 -17.28
CA THR A 43 -2.37 4.40 -17.88
C THR A 43 -0.87 4.45 -18.16
N ASP A 44 -0.09 3.69 -17.40
CA ASP A 44 1.37 3.67 -17.45
C ASP A 44 1.88 2.56 -18.38
N SER A 45 0.99 1.66 -18.83
CA SER A 45 1.30 0.51 -19.70
C SER A 45 2.10 0.89 -20.94
N LYS A 46 1.79 2.02 -21.58
CA LYS A 46 2.50 2.46 -22.80
C LYS A 46 3.88 3.01 -22.48
N ALA A 47 4.03 3.71 -21.36
CA ALA A 47 5.30 4.28 -20.93
C ALA A 47 6.26 3.19 -20.41
N HIS A 48 5.69 2.10 -19.86
CA HIS A 48 6.42 0.98 -19.29
C HIS A 48 6.02 -0.35 -19.95
N SER A 49 6.00 -0.38 -21.29
CA SER A 49 5.47 -1.51 -22.07
C SER A 49 6.17 -2.83 -21.81
N ASP A 50 7.48 -2.81 -21.55
CA ASP A 50 8.23 -4.01 -21.22
C ASP A 50 7.84 -4.58 -19.85
N LEU A 51 7.63 -3.72 -18.85
CA LEU A 51 7.19 -4.12 -17.52
C LEU A 51 5.73 -4.58 -17.53
N TRP A 52 4.87 -3.90 -18.29
CA TRP A 52 3.48 -4.30 -18.48
C TRP A 52 3.39 -5.71 -19.08
N ARG A 53 4.07 -5.95 -20.22
CA ARG A 53 4.12 -7.26 -20.87
C ARG A 53 4.69 -8.34 -19.94
N TYR A 54 5.71 -8.00 -19.16
CA TYR A 54 6.29 -8.93 -18.19
C TYR A 54 5.25 -9.43 -17.18
N TYR A 55 4.43 -8.53 -16.61
CA TYR A 55 3.38 -8.94 -15.68
C TYR A 55 2.22 -9.66 -16.38
N GLU A 56 1.84 -9.26 -17.60
CA GLU A 56 0.87 -9.99 -18.41
C GLU A 56 1.31 -11.43 -18.69
N ASP A 57 2.57 -11.62 -19.07
CA ASP A 57 3.15 -12.95 -19.34
C ASP A 57 3.18 -13.79 -18.06
N MET A 58 3.54 -13.19 -16.92
CA MET A 58 3.57 -13.86 -15.63
C MET A 58 2.17 -14.35 -15.22
N ILE A 59 1.15 -13.51 -15.37
CA ILE A 59 -0.25 -13.86 -15.06
C ILE A 59 -0.77 -14.91 -16.05
N SER A 60 -0.50 -14.75 -17.35
CA SER A 60 -1.01 -15.64 -18.41
C SER A 60 -0.38 -17.04 -18.38
N ASN A 61 0.90 -17.14 -18.02
CA ASN A 61 1.61 -18.42 -17.90
C ASN A 61 1.38 -19.10 -16.54
N GLY A 62 0.83 -18.37 -15.56
CA GLY A 62 0.48 -18.90 -14.25
C GLY A 62 -0.77 -19.77 -14.30
N SER A 63 -0.60 -21.09 -14.33
CA SER A 63 -1.73 -22.03 -14.14
C SER A 63 -2.31 -22.02 -12.71
N LYS A 64 -1.67 -21.27 -11.79
CA LYS A 64 -2.08 -21.05 -10.40
C LYS A 64 -1.95 -19.58 -10.04
N LEU A 65 -2.77 -19.15 -9.08
CA LEU A 65 -2.65 -17.87 -8.39
C LEU A 65 -1.22 -17.70 -7.86
N ILE A 66 -0.56 -16.62 -8.26
CA ILE A 66 0.80 -16.31 -7.82
C ILE A 66 0.70 -15.58 -6.49
N GLU A 67 0.97 -16.30 -5.41
CA GLU A 67 1.03 -15.75 -4.06
C GLU A 67 2.29 -14.91 -3.86
N VAL A 68 2.13 -13.79 -3.17
CA VAL A 68 3.19 -12.82 -2.94
C VAL A 68 3.17 -12.39 -1.48
N SER A 69 4.31 -12.50 -0.80
CA SER A 69 4.48 -11.98 0.55
C SER A 69 4.74 -10.47 0.51
N VAL A 70 3.98 -9.71 1.29
CA VAL A 70 4.05 -8.26 1.36
C VAL A 70 4.31 -7.87 2.81
N GLN A 71 5.45 -7.24 3.06
CA GLN A 71 5.79 -6.66 4.35
C GLN A 71 5.18 -5.26 4.47
N MET A 72 4.41 -5.03 5.53
CA MET A 72 3.91 -3.69 5.88
C MET A 72 4.94 -2.98 6.75
N ASN A 73 5.38 -1.78 6.35
CA ASN A 73 6.48 -1.09 7.03
C ASN A 73 5.98 0.05 7.93
N HIS A 74 5.22 1.02 7.39
CA HIS A 74 4.72 2.15 8.14
C HIS A 74 3.30 2.51 7.74
N ILE A 75 2.51 2.95 8.72
CA ILE A 75 1.20 3.58 8.50
C ILE A 75 1.45 5.08 8.39
N VAL A 76 1.08 5.69 7.26
CA VAL A 76 1.30 7.11 6.96
C VAL A 76 -0.02 7.78 6.63
N TRP A 77 -0.32 8.91 7.25
CA TRP A 77 -1.57 9.62 7.02
C TRP A 77 -1.46 11.14 7.22
N ASP A 78 -2.36 11.86 6.57
CA ASP A 78 -2.67 13.26 6.84
C ASP A 78 -4.16 13.43 7.17
N ASN A 79 -4.73 14.62 6.98
CA ASN A 79 -6.16 14.86 7.19
C ASN A 79 -7.03 14.47 5.97
N LYS A 80 -6.44 13.97 4.88
CA LYS A 80 -7.13 13.59 3.64
C LYS A 80 -7.17 12.09 3.44
N LEU A 81 -6.07 11.37 3.68
CA LEU A 81 -5.99 9.93 3.44
C LEU A 81 -4.98 9.23 4.35
N MET A 82 -5.12 7.90 4.42
CA MET A 82 -4.21 6.99 5.12
C MET A 82 -3.74 5.92 4.14
N ALA A 83 -2.45 5.63 4.16
CA ALA A 83 -1.80 4.60 3.35
C ALA A 83 -0.76 3.84 4.20
N VAL A 84 -0.33 2.70 3.68
CA VAL A 84 0.77 1.91 4.23
C VAL A 84 1.83 1.76 3.15
N ASP A 85 3.07 2.15 3.43
CA ASP A 85 4.19 1.78 2.57
C ASP A 85 4.55 0.31 2.82
N VAL A 86 4.90 -0.39 1.74
CA VAL A 86 5.11 -1.84 1.78
C VAL A 86 6.33 -2.24 0.99
N THR A 87 6.96 -3.32 1.45
CA THR A 87 8.01 -4.02 0.72
C THR A 87 7.45 -5.34 0.22
N ILE A 88 7.58 -5.62 -1.07
CA ILE A 88 7.17 -6.92 -1.61
C ILE A 88 8.37 -7.85 -1.59
N ASP A 89 8.25 -8.98 -0.89
CA ASP A 89 9.35 -9.93 -0.75
C ASP A 89 9.78 -10.43 -2.14
N PRO A 90 11.09 -10.40 -2.44
CA PRO A 90 11.58 -10.97 -3.68
C PRO A 90 11.29 -12.47 -3.73
N GLU A 91 10.99 -12.98 -4.92
CA GLU A 91 10.72 -14.40 -5.09
C GLU A 91 11.99 -15.20 -4.77
N ARG A 92 11.97 -15.91 -3.63
CA ARG A 92 13.16 -16.56 -3.05
C ARG A 92 13.86 -17.55 -3.99
N LYS A 93 13.13 -18.15 -4.94
CA LYS A 93 13.65 -19.19 -5.85
C LYS A 93 14.34 -18.62 -7.09
N SER A 94 13.88 -17.47 -7.58
CA SER A 94 14.38 -16.85 -8.82
C SER A 94 15.28 -15.65 -8.55
N GLY A 95 15.25 -15.10 -7.33
CA GLY A 95 15.88 -13.80 -7.01
C GLY A 95 15.14 -12.62 -7.66
N PHE A 96 13.96 -12.86 -8.22
CA PHE A 96 13.15 -11.85 -8.89
C PHE A 96 12.70 -10.78 -7.89
N ARG A 97 12.80 -9.51 -8.30
CA ARG A 97 12.32 -8.36 -7.55
C ARG A 97 11.06 -7.82 -8.19
N TRP A 98 10.02 -7.67 -7.38
CA TRP A 98 8.80 -6.98 -7.79
C TRP A 98 9.09 -5.50 -8.03
N LEU A 99 8.64 -4.99 -9.17
CA LEU A 99 8.81 -3.60 -9.55
C LEU A 99 7.44 -2.91 -9.57
N SER A 100 7.37 -1.74 -8.95
CA SER A 100 6.22 -0.85 -9.07
C SER A 100 6.59 0.36 -9.93
N THR A 101 5.62 0.91 -10.67
CA THR A 101 5.74 2.23 -11.30
C THR A 101 5.52 3.37 -10.30
N ASN A 102 4.98 3.08 -9.11
CA ASN A 102 4.90 4.06 -8.03
C ASN A 102 6.28 4.23 -7.38
N GLU A 103 6.66 5.47 -7.09
CA GLU A 103 7.93 5.81 -6.41
C GLU A 103 8.04 5.13 -5.05
N VAL A 104 6.98 5.22 -4.25
CA VAL A 104 6.82 4.44 -3.01
C VAL A 104 5.80 3.32 -3.27
N THR A 105 6.21 2.07 -3.11
CA THR A 105 5.29 0.92 -3.20
C THR A 105 4.37 0.93 -1.98
N HIS A 106 3.06 0.91 -2.19
CA HIS A 106 2.11 1.16 -1.10
C HIS A 106 0.73 0.57 -1.34
N MET A 107 -0.06 0.63 -0.27
CA MET A 107 -1.46 0.25 -0.21
C MET A 107 -2.27 1.39 0.43
N THR A 108 -3.35 1.82 -0.22
CA THR A 108 -4.24 2.84 0.37
C THR A 108 -5.16 2.19 1.40
N ILE A 109 -5.29 2.78 2.58
CA ILE A 109 -6.21 2.29 3.63
C ILE A 109 -7.58 2.94 3.50
N GLY A 110 -7.63 4.24 3.24
CA GLY A 110 -8.89 4.97 3.17
C GLY A 110 -8.72 6.45 2.88
N THR A 111 -9.82 7.11 2.53
CA THR A 111 -9.86 8.53 2.13
C THR A 111 -10.99 9.26 2.87
N ALA A 112 -10.73 10.46 3.35
CA ALA A 112 -11.63 11.23 4.22
C ALA A 112 -13.04 11.41 3.64
N ASN A 113 -13.16 11.50 2.31
CA ASN A 113 -14.43 11.61 1.59
C ASN A 113 -14.26 11.23 0.11
N LYS A 114 -15.36 11.20 -0.66
CA LYS A 114 -15.38 10.83 -2.10
C LYS A 114 -14.61 11.79 -3.03
N GLY A 115 -14.32 13.00 -2.57
CA GLY A 115 -13.54 14.01 -3.27
C GLY A 115 -12.04 13.73 -3.25
N VAL A 116 -11.54 13.02 -2.24
CA VAL A 116 -10.14 12.59 -2.14
C VAL A 116 -9.98 11.26 -2.88
N LYS A 117 -9.07 11.21 -3.85
CA LYS A 117 -8.86 10.01 -4.67
C LYS A 117 -7.74 9.15 -4.08
N PRO A 118 -7.85 7.81 -4.12
CA PRO A 118 -6.79 6.92 -3.66
C PRO A 118 -5.42 7.24 -4.26
N VAL A 119 -5.34 7.60 -5.55
CA VAL A 119 -4.09 7.98 -6.24
C VAL A 119 -3.30 9.12 -5.56
N GLU A 120 -3.95 9.94 -4.71
CA GLU A 120 -3.28 10.97 -3.92
C GLU A 120 -2.30 10.40 -2.88
N SER A 121 -2.38 9.10 -2.54
CA SER A 121 -1.43 8.39 -1.68
C SER A 121 0.00 8.47 -2.20
N ASN A 122 0.19 8.46 -3.52
CA ASN A 122 1.51 8.65 -4.15
C ASN A 122 2.15 9.95 -3.67
N ARG A 123 1.40 11.06 -3.69
CA ARG A 123 1.91 12.37 -3.27
C ARG A 123 2.18 12.43 -1.77
N LEU A 124 1.29 11.84 -0.96
CA LEU A 124 1.48 11.77 0.50
C LEU A 124 2.81 11.09 0.83
N LEU A 125 3.03 9.90 0.28
CA LEU A 125 4.18 9.07 0.59
C LEU A 125 5.48 9.63 0.01
N ALA A 126 5.47 10.15 -1.22
CA ALA A 126 6.64 10.82 -1.79
C ALA A 126 7.04 12.05 -0.94
N THR A 127 6.05 12.82 -0.44
CA THR A 127 6.34 13.95 0.47
C THR A 127 6.97 13.46 1.76
N TRP A 128 6.40 12.44 2.39
CA TRP A 128 6.92 11.86 3.64
C TRP A 128 8.34 11.27 3.48
N GLU A 129 8.58 10.52 2.40
CA GLU A 129 9.89 9.94 2.10
C GLU A 129 10.93 11.03 1.83
N SER A 130 10.59 12.08 1.07
CA SER A 130 11.49 13.21 0.80
C SER A 130 11.94 13.97 2.07
N LYS A 131 11.19 13.82 3.17
CA LYS A 131 11.51 14.38 4.48
C LYS A 131 12.30 13.42 5.37
N GLY A 132 12.71 12.27 4.84
CA GLY A 132 13.50 11.26 5.55
C GLY A 132 12.66 10.25 6.34
N SER A 133 11.40 10.06 5.96
CA SER A 133 10.51 9.04 6.53
C SER A 133 10.35 9.16 8.05
N ILE A 134 10.17 10.40 8.52
CA ILE A 134 10.08 10.73 9.96
C ILE A 134 8.86 10.06 10.59
N LEU A 135 9.05 9.43 11.76
CA LEU A 135 7.97 8.90 12.59
C LEU A 135 7.37 9.99 13.49
N GLY A 136 6.11 9.81 13.88
CA GLY A 136 5.35 10.84 14.59
C GLY A 136 4.77 11.85 13.61
N VAL A 137 4.54 13.09 14.06
CA VAL A 137 3.96 14.16 13.23
C VAL A 137 5.05 15.12 12.80
N ASP A 138 5.17 15.36 11.50
CA ASP A 138 6.13 16.32 10.93
C ASP A 138 5.54 17.75 10.77
N GLU A 139 6.38 18.67 10.28
CA GLU A 139 6.01 20.07 10.01
C GLU A 139 4.90 20.23 8.94
N THR A 140 4.75 19.24 8.06
CA THR A 140 3.73 19.18 7.01
C THR A 140 2.42 18.57 7.51
N ARG A 141 2.38 18.18 8.79
CA ARG A 141 1.28 17.49 9.47
C ARG A 141 1.04 16.08 8.92
N ILE A 142 2.04 15.49 8.26
CA ILE A 142 2.02 14.07 7.94
C ILE A 142 2.39 13.33 9.22
N SER A 143 1.61 12.31 9.52
CA SER A 143 1.82 11.42 10.66
C SER A 143 2.27 10.05 10.16
N ALA A 144 3.26 9.45 10.82
CA ALA A 144 3.69 8.10 10.51
C ALA A 144 3.96 7.27 11.77
N ILE A 145 3.63 5.98 11.73
CA ILE A 145 3.94 5.00 12.78
C ILE A 145 4.55 3.76 12.11
N ALA A 146 5.63 3.23 12.68
CA ALA A 146 6.24 1.99 12.23
C ALA A 146 5.40 0.78 12.65
N ILE A 147 5.26 -0.17 11.73
CA ILE A 147 4.64 -1.47 11.96
C ILE A 147 5.75 -2.46 12.32
N HIS A 148 5.58 -3.17 13.44
CA HIS A 148 6.56 -4.15 13.87
C HIS A 148 6.29 -5.50 13.20
N SER A 149 7.11 -5.84 12.19
CA SER A 149 7.19 -7.18 11.59
C SER A 149 5.84 -7.77 11.14
N SER A 150 5.18 -7.12 10.20
CA SER A 150 3.94 -7.60 9.59
C SER A 150 4.19 -8.09 8.16
N ILE A 151 3.91 -9.37 7.90
CA ILE A 151 3.88 -9.95 6.55
C ILE A 151 2.46 -10.46 6.28
N ILE A 152 1.89 -10.00 5.18
CA ILE A 152 0.60 -10.45 4.67
C ILE A 152 0.78 -11.12 3.32
N VAL A 153 -0.12 -12.04 2.97
CA VAL A 153 -0.11 -12.71 1.67
C VAL A 153 -1.11 -12.04 0.73
N GLY A 154 -0.62 -11.67 -0.45
CA GLY A 154 -1.40 -11.20 -1.58
C GLY A 154 -1.37 -12.20 -2.73
N THR A 155 -2.15 -11.90 -3.76
CA THR A 155 -2.13 -12.64 -5.02
C THR A 155 -1.97 -11.64 -6.15
N LEU A 156 -1.06 -11.91 -7.08
CA LEU A 156 -0.92 -11.12 -8.30
C LEU A 156 -2.17 -11.29 -9.18
N GLN A 157 -2.79 -10.17 -9.55
CA GLN A 157 -3.99 -10.13 -10.39
C GLN A 157 -3.97 -8.91 -11.30
N ALA A 158 -4.60 -9.02 -12.48
CA ALA A 158 -4.94 -7.91 -13.35
C ALA A 158 -6.36 -7.41 -13.00
N PHE A 159 -6.57 -6.09 -13.05
CA PHE A 159 -7.83 -5.42 -12.74
C PHE A 159 -8.31 -4.56 -13.91
#